data_AF-A0A449ARR6-F1
#
_entry.id   AF-A0A449ARR6-F1
#
_cell.length_a   1.000
_cell.length_b   1.000
_cell.length_c   1.000
_cell.angle_alpha   90.00
_cell.angle_beta   90.00
_cell.angle_gamma   90.00
#
_symmetry.space_group_name_H-M   'P 1'
#
loop_
_entity.id
_entity.type
_entity.pdbx_description
1 polymer ?
#
loop_
_entity_poly.entity_id
_entity_poly.type
_entity_poly.pdbx_seq_one_letter_code
_entity_poly.pdbx_strand_id
1 'polypeptide(L)' 'MLNKVSLIGRTTHDVELTFTKQGIPYTRLSLAVERKRISSSSENKLILYQ' A
#
# COMPACT_ATOMS: atom_id res chain seq x y z
N MET A 1 9.13 -17.25 16.66
CA MET A 1 7.80 -16.84 16.15
C MET A 1 7.98 -16.13 14.82
N LEU A 2 7.09 -16.33 13.85
CA LEU A 2 7.20 -15.68 12.53
C LEU A 2 6.40 -14.37 12.53
N ASN A 3 7.04 -13.25 12.16
CA ASN A 3 6.40 -11.96 11.90
C ASN A 3 6.92 -11.40 10.56
N LYS A 4 6.06 -11.36 9.54
CA LYS A 4 6.43 -11.00 8.16
C LYS A 4 5.35 -10.13 7.52
N VAL A 5 5.78 -9.09 6.82
CA VAL A 5 4.92 -8.16 6.04
C VAL A 5 5.46 -8.05 4.62
N SER A 6 4.57 -8.00 3.63
CA SER A 6 4.89 -7.75 2.21
C SER A 6 3.94 -6.69 1.67
N LEU A 7 4.48 -5.64 1.06
CA LEU A 7 3.71 -4.52 0.48
C LEU A 7 4.24 -4.22 -0.92
N ILE A 8 3.34 -3.93 -1.86
CA ILE A 8 3.66 -3.43 -3.20
C ILE A 8 2.82 -2.16 -3.39
N GLY A 9 3.48 -1.05 -3.69
CA GLY A 9 2.83 0.26 -3.82
C GLY A 9 3.76 1.28 -4.47
N ARG A 10 3.34 2.55 -4.47
CA ARG A 10 4.14 3.68 -4.98
C ARG A 10 4.61 4.55 -3.82
N THR A 11 5.83 5.07 -3.89
CA THR A 11 6.29 6.10 -2.95
C THR A 11 5.45 7.35 -3.15
N THR A 12 4.99 7.97 -2.05
CA THR A 12 4.11 9.16 -2.12
C THR A 12 4.90 10.46 -2.26
N HIS A 13 6.19 10.42 -1.96
CA HIS A 13 7.13 11.54 -2.04
C HIS A 13 8.50 10.97 -2.43
N ASP A 14 9.44 11.87 -2.76
CA ASP A 14 10.83 11.51 -3.00
C ASP A 14 11.44 10.85 -1.77
N VAL A 15 12.34 9.89 -2.01
CA VAL A 15 13.00 9.13 -0.95
C VAL A 15 14.26 9.87 -0.54
N GLU A 16 14.31 10.27 0.73
CA GLU A 16 15.49 10.92 1.30
C GLU A 16 16.31 9.94 2.13
N LEU A 17 17.63 9.99 1.94
CA LEU A 17 18.60 9.33 2.81
C LEU A 17 18.98 10.28 3.94
N THR A 18 18.81 9.85 5.18
CA THR A 18 19.15 10.60 6.39
C THR A 18 20.14 9.82 7.25
N PHE A 19 20.78 10.48 8.21
CA PHE A 19 21.70 9.85 9.15
C PHE A 19 21.26 10.13 10.59
N THR A 20 21.44 9.15 11.48
CA THR A 20 21.28 9.38 12.92
C THR A 20 22.39 10.29 13.45
N LYS A 21 22.28 10.76 14.69
CA LYS A 21 23.36 11.52 15.36
C LYS A 21 24.68 10.73 15.44
N GLN A 22 24.60 9.39 15.42
CA GLN A 22 25.76 8.49 15.39
C GLN A 22 26.24 8.17 13.96
N GLY A 23 25.67 8.80 12.93
CA GLY A 23 26.08 8.63 11.53
C GLY A 23 25.54 7.36 10.85
N ILE A 24 24.49 6.72 11.39
CA ILE A 24 23.91 5.52 10.77
C ILE A 24 22.93 5.93 9.67
N PRO A 25 23.10 5.48 8.42
CA PRO A 25 22.17 5.79 7.34
C PRO A 25 20.80 5.13 7.56
N TYR A 26 19.73 5.89 7.34
CA TYR A 26 18.35 5.38 7.35
C TYR A 26 17.48 6.17 6.38
N THR A 27 16.33 5.58 6.01
CA THR A 27 15.30 6.28 5.25
C THR A 27 13.91 5.94 5.81
N ARG A 28 12.93 6.82 5.59
CA ARG A 28 11.52 6.57 5.91
C ARG A 28 10.72 6.62 4.61
N LEU A 29 10.03 5.52 4.32
CA LEU A 29 9.20 5.39 3.13
C LEU A 29 7.73 5.43 3.52
N SER A 30 6.93 6.15 2.73
CA SER A 30 5.48 6.04 2.75
C SER A 30 5.02 5.48 1.42
N LEU A 31 4.28 4.37 1.47
CA LEU A 31 3.75 3.70 0.29
C LEU A 31 2.25 3.92 0.17
N ALA A 32 1.81 4.47 -0.95
CA ALA A 32 0.43 4.38 -1.39
C ALA A 32 0.18 2.96 -1.91
N VAL A 33 -0.62 2.20 -1.18
CA VAL A 33 -1.00 0.82 -1.53
C VAL A 33 -2.48 0.82 -1.87
N GLU A 34 -2.79 0.54 -3.14
CA GLU A 34 -4.17 0.42 -3.60
C GLU A 34 -4.85 -0.77 -2.91
N ARG A 35 -6.03 -0.55 -2.35
CA ARG A 35 -6.84 -1.62 -1.77
C ARG A 35 -7.50 -2.37 -2.91
N LYS A 36 -7.16 -3.65 -3.08
CA LYS A 36 -7.92 -4.53 -3.98
C LYS A 36 -9.37 -4.60 -3.46
N ARG A 37 -10.29 -3.88 -4.11
CA ARG A 37 -11.72 -4.03 -3.85
C ARG A 37 -12.14 -5.38 -4.40
N ILE A 38 -12.22 -6.39 -3.54
CA ILE A 38 -12.93 -7.62 -3.87
C ILE A 38 -14.41 -7.28 -3.65
N SER A 39 -15.06 -6.68 -4.65
CA SER A 39 -16.52 -6.72 -4.67
C SER A 39 -16.89 -8.18 -4.90
N SER A 40 -17.49 -8.82 -3.91
CA SER A 40 -18.33 -9.98 -4.16
C SER A 40 -19.41 -9.53 -5.13
N SER A 41 -19.25 -9.81 -6.43
CA SER A 41 -20.26 -9.52 -7.43
C SER A 41 -21.43 -10.49 -7.22
N SER A 42 -22.23 -10.18 -6.20
CA SER A 42 -23.51 -10.78 -5.89
C SER A 42 -24.53 -9.67 -5.66
N GLU A 43 -24.38 -8.52 -6.33
CA GLU A 43 -25.42 -7.50 -6.41
C GLU A 43 -25.79 -7.27 -7.88
N ASN A 44 -26.87 -7.95 -8.27
CA ASN A 44 -27.91 -7.51 -9.20
C ASN A 44 -27.54 -7.28 -10.67
N LYS A 45 -27.40 -8.39 -11.40
CA LYS A 45 -27.83 -8.50 -12.81
C LYS A 45 -29.37 -8.54 -12.91
N LEU A 46 -30.05 -7.55 -12.31
CA LEU A 46 -31.51 -7.47 -12.24
C LEU A 46 -32.05 -6.05 -12.44
N ILE A 47 -31.54 -5.26 -13.39
CA ILE A 47 -32.36 -4.21 -14.05
C ILE A 47 -31.85 -4.03 -15.48
N LEU A 48 -32.41 -4.76 -16.44
CA LEU A 48 -32.52 -4.31 -17.83
C LEU A 48 -33.66 -5.05 -18.55
N TYR A 49 -34.87 -4.87 -18.01
CA TYR A 49 -36.13 -5.00 -18.74
C TYR A 49 -37.11 -3.97 -18.16
N GLN A 50 -36.91 -2.70 -18.52
CA GLN A 50 -37.97 -1.69 -18.62
C GLN A 50 -37.59 -0.75 -19.77
#